data_AF-B0C283-F1
#
_entry.id   AF-B0C283-F1
#
_cell.length_a   1.000
_cell.length_b   1.000
_cell.length_c   1.000
_cell.angle_alpha   90.00
_cell.angle_beta   90.00
_cell.angle_gamma   90.00
#
_symmetry.space_group_name_H-M   'P 1'
#
loop_
_entity.id
_entity.type
_entity.pdbx_description
1 polymer ?
#
loop_
_entity_poly.entity_id
_entity_poly.type
_entity_poly.pdbx_seq_one_letter_code
_entity_poly.pdbx_strand_id
1 'polypeptide(L)'
;MNKYWFDISKSSLQKSKRYTRLPMYLFSGVVLAHVWGVTSLCANAQSTLKGIEPVKDMNSNTAVAVSLPQPPLQDGVHLFGRSQEPGQLQTEYLIFKMKRNRVIGAFFMPSSSFDCFAGHLKGGNLNLSVVESYEQETYEHSVTLNQYYAIKQINNNDMRILDVCAVHSGHTAQEP
;
A
#
# COMPACT_ATOMS: atom_id res chain seq x y z
N MET A 1 24.18 11.05 39.70
CA MET A 1 24.30 9.60 39.97
C MET A 1 22.97 9.11 40.53
N ASN A 2 22.24 8.31 39.77
CA ASN A 2 21.40 7.21 40.28
C ASN A 2 20.85 6.42 39.08
N LYS A 3 21.35 5.19 38.96
CA LYS A 3 21.00 4.20 37.94
C LYS A 3 19.80 3.42 38.48
N TYR A 4 18.67 3.46 37.79
CA TYR A 4 17.62 2.46 37.97
C TYR A 4 17.37 1.75 36.65
N TRP A 5 17.90 0.53 36.63
CA TRP A 5 17.65 -0.51 35.65
C TRP A 5 16.16 -0.88 35.67
N PHE A 6 15.51 -0.88 34.49
CA PHE A 6 14.30 -1.65 34.28
C PHE A 6 14.62 -2.80 33.34
N ASP A 7 14.80 -3.95 33.97
CA ASP A 7 14.90 -5.28 33.39
C ASP A 7 13.48 -5.74 33.02
N ILE A 8 13.16 -5.79 31.71
CA ILE A 8 11.93 -6.43 31.24
C ILE A 8 12.30 -7.80 30.69
N SER A 9 12.28 -8.75 31.62
CA SER A 9 12.20 -10.19 31.41
C SER A 9 11.31 -10.56 30.21
N LYS A 10 11.95 -11.16 29.20
CA LYS A 10 11.35 -12.09 28.24
C LYS A 10 10.40 -13.05 28.98
N SER A 11 9.12 -13.04 28.61
CA SER A 11 8.24 -14.19 28.84
C SER A 11 7.69 -14.68 27.50
N SER A 12 8.45 -15.60 26.91
CA SER A 12 8.00 -16.47 25.85
C SER A 12 6.92 -17.41 26.39
N LEU A 13 5.65 -17.16 26.05
CA LEU A 13 4.60 -18.18 26.10
C LEU A 13 4.19 -18.52 24.68
N GLN A 14 4.99 -19.40 24.09
CA GLN A 14 4.76 -20.08 22.83
C GLN A 14 3.54 -21.00 22.98
N LYS A 15 2.34 -20.47 22.69
CA LYS A 15 1.12 -21.29 22.60
C LYS A 15 1.21 -22.18 21.36
N SER A 16 1.55 -23.44 21.56
CA SER A 16 1.48 -24.47 20.52
C SER A 16 0.02 -24.72 20.15
N LYS A 17 -0.39 -24.30 18.95
CA LYS A 17 -1.67 -24.72 18.39
C LYS A 17 -1.48 -26.13 17.82
N ARG A 18 -2.01 -27.14 18.52
CA ARG A 18 -2.21 -28.50 18.00
C ARG A 18 -3.08 -28.41 16.75
N TYR A 19 -2.46 -28.53 15.58
CA TYR A 19 -3.15 -28.63 14.30
C TYR A 19 -3.74 -30.03 14.19
N THR A 20 -5.05 -30.12 14.38
CA THR A 20 -5.80 -31.38 14.26
C THR A 20 -6.01 -31.64 12.77
N ARG A 21 -5.50 -32.77 12.28
CA ARG A 21 -5.63 -33.21 10.88
C ARG A 21 -7.11 -33.45 10.55
N LEU A 22 -7.68 -32.66 9.64
CA LEU A 22 -8.97 -32.93 9.00
C LEU A 22 -8.75 -33.81 7.75
N PRO A 23 -9.58 -34.84 7.51
CA PRO A 23 -9.44 -35.72 6.37
C PRO A 23 -9.82 -35.04 5.04
N MET A 24 -9.00 -35.31 4.05
CA MET A 24 -9.06 -34.90 2.65
C MET A 24 -10.26 -35.56 1.96
N TYR A 25 -11.34 -34.80 1.71
CA TYR A 25 -12.43 -35.26 0.85
C TYR A 25 -12.15 -34.89 -0.61
N LEU A 26 -11.94 -35.91 -1.42
CA LEU A 26 -11.86 -35.85 -2.88
C LEU A 26 -13.24 -35.55 -3.45
N PHE A 27 -13.42 -34.37 -4.05
CA PHE A 27 -14.55 -34.12 -4.95
C PHE A 27 -14.09 -34.33 -6.40
N SER A 28 -14.61 -35.44 -6.94
CA SER A 28 -14.55 -35.90 -8.32
C SER A 28 -15.51 -35.10 -9.22
N GLY A 29 -15.08 -34.82 -10.45
CA GLY A 29 -15.91 -34.49 -11.62
C GLY A 29 -16.53 -33.09 -11.59
N VAL A 30 -16.63 -32.32 -12.69
CA VAL A 30 -17.03 -32.72 -14.04
C VAL A 30 -16.44 -31.70 -15.03
N VAL A 31 -15.84 -32.20 -16.11
CA VAL A 31 -15.46 -31.44 -17.31
C VAL A 31 -16.68 -31.34 -18.22
N LEU A 32 -17.09 -30.13 -18.58
CA LEU A 32 -17.98 -29.90 -19.71
C LEU A 32 -17.31 -28.93 -20.68
N ALA A 33 -16.73 -29.52 -21.72
CA ALA A 33 -16.29 -28.84 -22.92
C ALA A 33 -17.54 -28.47 -23.75
N HIS A 34 -17.66 -27.21 -24.11
CA HIS A 34 -18.52 -26.80 -25.22
C HIS A 34 -17.66 -26.20 -26.32
N VAL A 35 -17.36 -27.06 -27.29
CA VAL A 35 -16.85 -26.75 -28.63
C VAL A 35 -18.05 -26.49 -29.53
N TRP A 36 -18.26 -25.25 -29.92
CA TRP A 36 -19.04 -24.84 -31.09
C TRP A 36 -18.08 -23.92 -31.84
N GLY A 37 -17.58 -24.17 -33.05
CA GLY A 37 -18.22 -24.72 -34.24
C GLY A 37 -18.02 -23.68 -35.35
N VAL A 38 -17.14 -23.98 -36.31
CA VAL A 38 -16.66 -23.09 -37.38
C VAL A 38 -17.69 -22.92 -38.50
N THR A 39 -17.93 -21.68 -38.95
CA THR A 39 -18.39 -21.28 -40.29
C THR A 39 -18.20 -19.75 -40.39
N SER A 40 -17.86 -19.05 -41.46
CA SER A 40 -17.47 -19.32 -42.84
C SER A 40 -17.24 -17.95 -43.52
N LEU A 41 -16.31 -17.89 -44.48
CA LEU A 41 -16.31 -17.06 -45.72
C LEU A 41 -16.55 -15.53 -45.68
N CYS A 42 -15.45 -14.82 -45.93
CA CYS A 42 -15.18 -13.64 -46.78
C CYS A 42 -16.29 -12.68 -47.28
N ALA A 43 -15.91 -11.39 -47.19
CA ALA A 43 -16.10 -10.28 -48.14
C ALA A 43 -17.47 -9.61 -48.31
N ASN A 44 -17.54 -8.32 -47.94
CA ASN A 44 -18.14 -7.30 -48.82
C ASN A 44 -17.54 -5.90 -48.54
N ALA A 45 -17.49 -5.12 -49.61
CA ALA A 45 -16.89 -3.81 -49.72
C ALA A 45 -17.92 -2.68 -49.49
N GLN A 46 -17.37 -1.47 -49.36
CA GLN A 46 -17.99 -0.15 -49.61
C GLN A 46 -19.04 0.34 -48.61
N SER A 47 -18.67 1.40 -47.90
CA SER A 47 -19.62 2.35 -47.35
C SER A 47 -19.00 3.75 -47.35
N THR A 48 -19.38 4.50 -48.39
CA THR A 48 -19.59 5.95 -48.42
C THR A 48 -19.57 6.66 -47.06
N LEU A 49 -18.65 7.60 -46.89
CA LEU A 49 -18.75 8.66 -45.88
C LEU A 49 -19.94 9.56 -46.21
N LYS A 50 -21.03 9.43 -45.45
CA LYS A 50 -22.14 10.37 -45.45
C LYS A 50 -22.73 10.48 -44.05
N GLY A 51 -22.77 11.70 -43.52
CA GLY A 51 -23.67 12.09 -42.46
C GLY A 51 -23.00 12.32 -41.10
N ILE A 52 -22.81 13.58 -40.76
CA ILE A 52 -22.62 14.09 -39.40
C ILE A 52 -24.00 14.13 -38.74
N GLU A 53 -24.18 13.42 -37.62
CA GLU A 53 -25.11 13.78 -36.52
C GLU A 53 -24.53 13.24 -35.18
N PRO A 54 -24.80 13.89 -34.02
CA PRO A 54 -23.97 13.80 -32.83
C PRO A 54 -24.33 12.59 -31.95
N VAL A 55 -23.35 11.70 -31.73
CA VAL A 55 -23.49 10.60 -30.77
C VAL A 55 -23.27 11.14 -29.35
N LYS A 56 -24.39 11.20 -28.64
CA LYS A 56 -24.57 11.36 -27.20
C LYS A 56 -23.55 10.52 -26.42
N ASP A 57 -22.72 11.19 -25.62
CA ASP A 57 -21.65 10.60 -24.81
C ASP A 57 -22.14 9.43 -23.95
N MET A 58 -21.62 8.23 -24.23
CA MET A 58 -21.71 7.07 -23.35
C MET A 58 -20.42 6.95 -22.55
N ASN A 59 -20.55 7.28 -21.26
CA ASN A 59 -19.83 6.70 -20.14
C ASN A 59 -18.31 6.59 -20.30
N SER A 60 -17.62 7.73 -20.27
CA SER A 60 -16.31 7.73 -19.63
C SER A 60 -16.56 7.43 -18.15
N ASN A 61 -16.21 6.22 -17.71
CA ASN A 61 -15.78 6.00 -16.33
C ASN A 61 -14.59 6.93 -16.13
N THR A 62 -14.91 8.17 -15.79
CA THR A 62 -14.00 9.19 -15.35
C THR A 62 -13.33 8.57 -14.15
N ALA A 63 -12.09 8.13 -14.33
CA ALA A 63 -11.21 7.90 -13.20
C ALA A 63 -11.17 9.25 -12.49
N VAL A 64 -12.00 9.37 -11.45
CA VAL A 64 -11.94 10.47 -10.52
C VAL A 64 -10.60 10.25 -9.83
N ALA A 65 -9.55 10.83 -10.41
CA ALA A 65 -8.41 11.23 -9.62
C ALA A 65 -9.03 12.04 -8.48
N VAL A 66 -9.04 11.46 -7.29
CA VAL A 66 -9.36 12.19 -6.07
C VAL A 66 -8.24 13.22 -5.96
N SER A 67 -8.39 14.35 -6.66
CA SER A 67 -7.64 15.56 -6.41
C SER A 67 -7.84 15.80 -4.93
N LEU A 68 -6.76 15.65 -4.13
CA LEU A 68 -6.79 15.82 -2.69
C LEU A 68 -7.57 17.10 -2.36
N PRO A 69 -8.82 17.00 -1.87
CA PRO A 69 -9.45 18.14 -1.27
C PRO A 69 -9.04 18.00 0.19
N GLN A 70 -7.83 18.42 0.55
CA GLN A 70 -7.35 18.16 1.91
C GLN A 70 -7.00 19.48 2.61
N PRO A 71 -7.95 20.02 3.41
CA PRO A 71 -7.64 20.53 4.75
C PRO A 71 -6.47 19.77 5.38
N PRO A 72 -5.69 20.42 6.25
CA PRO A 72 -4.39 19.91 6.70
C PRO A 72 -4.50 18.44 7.12
N LEU A 73 -3.59 17.62 6.58
CA LEU A 73 -3.47 16.21 6.96
C LEU A 73 -3.56 16.13 8.48
N GLN A 74 -4.44 15.28 9.00
CA GLN A 74 -4.76 15.25 10.43
C GLN A 74 -3.89 14.23 11.16
N ASP A 75 -3.72 14.41 12.46
CA ASP A 75 -3.08 13.40 13.32
C ASP A 75 -3.78 12.04 13.15
N GLY A 76 -3.00 10.96 13.04
CA GLY A 76 -3.55 9.63 12.77
C GLY A 76 -2.62 8.74 11.95
N VAL A 77 -3.12 7.56 11.57
CA VAL A 77 -2.43 6.66 10.65
C VAL A 77 -2.93 6.90 9.24
N HIS A 78 -2.01 7.00 8.30
CA HIS A 78 -2.30 7.23 6.89
C HIS A 78 -1.60 6.18 6.04
N LEU A 79 -2.32 5.64 5.07
CA LEU A 79 -1.80 4.73 4.05
C LEU A 79 -2.04 5.34 2.67
N PHE A 80 -0.98 5.39 1.88
CA PHE A 80 -0.97 5.89 0.51
C PHE A 80 -0.34 4.86 -0.41
N GLY A 81 -0.78 4.82 -1.67
CA GLY A 81 -0.21 3.92 -2.67
C GLY A 81 -0.29 4.49 -4.08
N ARG A 82 0.54 3.98 -4.99
CA ARG A 82 0.43 4.34 -6.42
C ARG A 82 -0.77 3.67 -7.13
N SER A 83 -1.43 2.74 -6.44
CA SER A 83 -2.73 2.16 -6.80
C SER A 83 -3.76 2.41 -5.70
N GLN A 84 -5.03 2.56 -6.08
CA GLN A 84 -6.15 2.64 -5.14
C GLN A 84 -6.43 1.30 -4.46
N GLU A 85 -6.07 0.19 -5.11
CA GLU A 85 -6.23 -1.15 -4.58
C GLU A 85 -5.03 -1.52 -3.69
N PRO A 86 -5.24 -1.90 -2.42
CA PRO A 86 -4.17 -2.39 -1.55
C PRO A 86 -3.59 -3.71 -2.04
N GLY A 87 -2.30 -3.95 -1.75
CA GLY A 87 -1.68 -5.27 -1.96
C GLY A 87 -1.31 -5.61 -3.41
N GLN A 88 -1.35 -4.63 -4.32
CA GLN A 88 -0.89 -4.82 -5.69
C GLN A 88 0.62 -5.04 -5.72
N LEU A 89 1.06 -6.11 -6.38
CA LEU A 89 2.48 -6.42 -6.51
C LEU A 89 3.20 -5.31 -7.26
N GLN A 90 4.50 -5.17 -6.98
CA GLN A 90 5.37 -4.18 -7.63
C GLN A 90 4.89 -2.72 -7.51
N THR A 91 3.97 -2.45 -6.58
CA THR A 91 3.45 -1.13 -6.28
C THR A 91 4.02 -0.67 -4.96
N GLU A 92 4.55 0.55 -4.96
CA GLU A 92 5.01 1.21 -3.75
C GLU A 92 3.84 1.78 -2.96
N TYR A 93 3.91 1.59 -1.65
CA TYR A 93 3.01 2.13 -0.65
C TYR A 93 3.81 2.87 0.42
N LEU A 94 3.20 3.93 0.96
CA LEU A 94 3.66 4.59 2.19
C LEU A 94 2.64 4.37 3.28
N ILE A 95 3.09 3.90 4.44
CA ILE A 95 2.30 3.98 5.66
C ILE A 95 3.03 4.80 6.72
N PHE A 96 2.33 5.73 7.35
CA PHE A 96 2.91 6.52 8.44
C PHE A 96 1.87 6.90 9.49
N LYS A 97 2.35 7.06 10.71
CA LYS A 97 1.63 7.71 11.80
C LYS A 97 2.08 9.15 11.89
N MET A 98 1.13 10.08 11.91
CA MET A 98 1.36 11.50 12.09
C MET A 98 0.87 11.98 13.45
N LYS A 99 1.68 12.82 14.10
CA LYS A 99 1.31 13.56 15.32
C LYS A 99 1.98 14.93 15.32
N ARG A 100 1.20 16.02 15.34
CA ARG A 100 1.71 17.40 15.33
C ARG A 100 2.75 17.64 14.21
N ASN A 101 2.38 17.27 12.99
CA ASN A 101 3.22 17.32 11.79
C ASN A 101 4.47 16.43 11.80
N ARG A 102 4.80 15.71 12.89
CA ARG A 102 5.86 14.70 12.88
C ARG A 102 5.31 13.39 12.34
N VAL A 103 6.04 12.78 11.42
CA VAL A 103 5.69 11.48 10.84
C VAL A 103 6.74 10.44 11.17
N ILE A 104 6.29 9.21 11.40
CA ILE A 104 7.11 8.00 11.47
C ILE A 104 6.38 6.94 10.67
N GLY A 105 7.08 6.27 9.76
CA GLY A 105 6.47 5.35 8.82
C GLY A 105 7.47 4.52 8.04
N ALA A 106 7.00 3.95 6.94
CA ALA A 106 7.82 3.19 6.01
C ALA A 106 7.35 3.30 4.56
N PHE A 107 8.31 3.20 3.65
CA PHE A 107 8.07 2.79 2.26
C PHE A 107 8.03 1.26 2.23
N PHE A 108 7.07 0.68 1.51
CA PHE A 108 7.01 -0.77 1.37
C PHE A 108 6.36 -1.20 0.06
N MET A 109 6.73 -2.41 -0.38
CA MET A 109 6.08 -3.13 -1.46
C MET A 109 5.58 -4.48 -0.91
N PRO A 110 4.41 -4.97 -1.35
CA PRO A 110 3.92 -6.27 -0.89
C PRO A 110 4.94 -7.39 -1.16
N SER A 111 5.16 -8.23 -0.14
CA SER A 111 6.12 -9.35 -0.18
C SER A 111 7.59 -8.95 -0.36
N SER A 112 7.96 -7.72 0.00
CA SER A 112 9.34 -7.21 0.00
C SER A 112 9.80 -6.78 1.41
N SER A 113 11.03 -6.26 1.50
CA SER A 113 11.48 -5.44 2.63
C SER A 113 10.77 -4.08 2.65
N PHE A 114 10.94 -3.35 3.76
CA PHE A 114 10.43 -1.99 3.94
C PHE A 114 11.54 -1.12 4.50
N ASP A 115 11.52 0.16 4.14
CA ASP A 115 12.50 1.16 4.59
C ASP A 115 11.79 2.15 5.51
N CYS A 116 12.24 2.21 6.75
CA CYS A 116 11.64 3.09 7.75
C CYS A 116 12.05 4.53 7.49
N PHE A 117 11.14 5.47 7.78
CA PHE A 117 11.43 6.89 7.72
C PHE A 117 10.86 7.64 8.92
N ALA A 118 11.47 8.78 9.23
CA ALA A 118 10.94 9.77 10.15
C ALA A 118 11.07 11.17 9.53
N GLY A 119 10.20 12.10 9.91
CA GLY A 119 10.25 13.43 9.32
C GLY A 119 9.09 14.33 9.68
N HIS A 120 8.80 15.29 8.80
CA HIS A 120 7.76 16.29 9.03
C HIS A 120 6.96 16.65 7.79
N LEU A 121 5.67 16.92 7.97
CA LEU A 121 4.81 17.50 6.95
C LEU A 121 5.03 19.02 6.87
N LYS A 122 5.52 19.51 5.73
CA LYS A 122 5.76 20.93 5.45
C LYS A 122 5.24 21.31 4.06
N GLY A 123 4.26 22.20 4.00
CA GLY A 123 3.73 22.71 2.72
C GLY A 123 3.15 21.63 1.81
N GLY A 124 2.51 20.60 2.36
CA GLY A 124 1.95 19.48 1.60
C GLY A 124 2.96 18.40 1.18
N ASN A 125 4.24 18.57 1.54
CA ASN A 125 5.29 17.58 1.31
C ASN A 125 5.71 16.94 2.63
N LEU A 126 6.04 15.65 2.57
CA LEU A 126 6.73 14.96 3.64
C LEU A 126 8.23 15.12 3.42
N ASN A 127 8.89 15.86 4.29
CA ASN A 127 10.36 15.93 4.34
C ASN A 127 10.83 14.83 5.29
N LEU A 128 11.54 13.84 4.76
CA LEU A 128 11.82 12.57 5.40
C LEU A 128 13.32 12.31 5.47
N SER A 129 13.74 11.72 6.58
CA SER A 129 15.01 11.02 6.72
C SER A 129 14.69 9.53 6.65
N VAL A 130 15.22 8.85 5.64
CA VAL A 130 14.93 7.44 5.33
C VAL A 130 16.13 6.61 5.74
N VAL A 131 15.89 5.52 6.47
CA VAL A 131 16.91 4.53 6.83
C VAL A 131 16.74 3.34 5.90
N GLU A 132 17.71 3.15 5.00
CA GLU A 132 17.68 2.04 4.04
C GLU A 132 17.92 0.72 4.77
N SER A 133 17.03 -0.26 4.54
CA SER A 133 17.04 -1.53 5.25
C SER A 133 18.26 -2.41 4.95
N TYR A 134 18.92 -2.22 3.80
CA TYR A 134 20.08 -3.00 3.38
C TYR A 134 21.40 -2.38 3.81
N GLU A 135 21.64 -1.13 3.44
CA GLU A 135 22.94 -0.47 3.68
C GLU A 135 23.00 0.23 5.04
N GLN A 136 21.86 0.37 5.74
CA GLN A 136 21.73 1.12 6.99
C GLN A 136 22.15 2.59 6.84
N GLU A 137 22.21 3.10 5.61
CA GLU A 137 22.48 4.50 5.32
C GLU A 137 21.22 5.33 5.54
N THR A 138 21.44 6.58 5.97
CA THR A 138 20.35 7.55 6.14
C THR A 138 20.45 8.62 5.07
N TYR A 139 19.37 8.85 4.34
CA TYR A 139 19.31 9.88 3.30
C TYR A 139 18.02 10.71 3.40
N GLU A 140 18.13 11.95 2.93
CA GLU A 140 16.99 12.86 2.89
C GLU A 140 16.14 12.62 1.63
N HIS A 141 14.82 12.57 1.81
CA HIS A 141 13.85 12.33 0.76
C HIS A 141 12.63 13.24 0.93
N SER A 142 11.99 13.62 -0.17
CA SER A 142 10.80 14.46 -0.14
C SER A 142 9.68 13.81 -0.95
N VAL A 143 8.52 13.64 -0.32
CA VAL A 143 7.34 13.03 -0.96
C VAL A 143 6.21 14.03 -1.06
N THR A 144 5.71 14.23 -2.27
CA THR A 144 4.47 14.98 -2.51
C THR A 144 3.28 14.04 -2.53
N LEU A 145 2.44 14.09 -1.49
CA LEU A 145 1.33 13.15 -1.30
C LEU A 145 0.24 13.22 -2.39
N ASN A 146 0.17 14.32 -3.15
CA ASN A 146 -0.80 14.47 -4.24
C ASN A 146 -0.56 13.53 -5.43
N GLN A 147 0.59 12.88 -5.49
CA GLN A 147 0.93 11.87 -6.50
C GLN A 147 0.48 10.46 -6.11
N TYR A 148 -0.11 10.30 -4.92
CA TYR A 148 -0.53 9.01 -4.37
C TYR A 148 -2.04 9.00 -4.08
N TYR A 149 -2.61 7.80 -4.11
CA TYR A 149 -3.98 7.58 -3.68
C TYR A 149 -4.02 7.30 -2.18
N ALA A 150 -4.87 8.03 -1.46
CA ALA A 150 -5.16 7.72 -0.06
C ALA A 150 -5.98 6.43 0.03
N ILE A 151 -5.50 5.48 0.83
CA ILE A 151 -6.14 4.18 1.04
C ILE A 151 -6.74 4.17 2.44
N LYS A 152 -8.06 3.97 2.51
CA LYS A 152 -8.81 4.00 3.79
C LYS A 152 -8.70 2.71 4.59
N GLN A 153 -8.43 1.60 3.92
CA GLN A 153 -8.36 0.28 4.55
C GLN A 153 -6.93 -0.01 4.99
N ILE A 154 -6.70 0.05 6.30
CA ILE A 154 -5.43 -0.29 6.93
C ILE A 154 -5.62 -1.65 7.62
N ASN A 155 -4.72 -2.60 7.36
CA ASN A 155 -4.77 -3.95 7.89
C ASN A 155 -3.67 -4.21 8.94
N ASN A 156 -3.67 -5.42 9.52
CA ASN A 156 -2.72 -5.79 10.58
C ASN A 156 -1.26 -5.82 10.13
N ASN A 157 -0.97 -6.14 8.87
CA ASN A 157 0.39 -6.09 8.34
C ASN A 157 0.90 -4.65 8.28
N ASP A 158 0.06 -3.73 7.83
CA ASP A 158 0.43 -2.32 7.72
C ASP A 158 0.71 -1.73 9.13
N MET A 159 -0.13 -2.07 10.11
CA MET A 159 0.11 -1.69 11.50
C MET A 159 1.39 -2.30 12.08
N ARG A 160 1.70 -3.55 11.73
CA ARG A 160 2.95 -4.20 12.16
C ARG A 160 4.18 -3.47 11.60
N ILE A 161 4.13 -2.97 10.36
CA ILE A 161 5.23 -2.17 9.79
C ILE A 161 5.44 -0.90 10.60
N LEU A 162 4.37 -0.20 10.98
CA LEU A 162 4.46 1.00 11.83
C LEU A 162 5.05 0.70 13.20
N ASP A 163 4.66 -0.41 13.83
CA ASP A 163 5.18 -0.79 15.14
C ASP A 163 6.68 -1.06 15.07
N VAL A 164 7.15 -1.74 14.02
CA VAL A 164 8.58 -1.96 13.80
C VAL A 164 9.31 -0.64 13.63
N CYS A 165 8.84 0.26 12.76
CA CYS A 165 9.51 1.53 12.53
C CYS A 165 9.48 2.45 13.75
N ALA A 166 8.40 2.44 14.54
CA ALA A 166 8.31 3.23 15.76
C ALA A 166 9.40 2.85 16.79
N VAL A 167 9.75 1.56 16.88
CA VAL A 167 10.84 1.10 17.77
C VAL A 167 12.20 1.53 17.22
N HIS A 168 12.43 1.39 15.91
CA HIS A 168 13.73 1.73 15.30
C HIS A 168 13.99 3.24 15.27
N SER A 169 13.00 4.06 14.94
CA SER A 169 13.12 5.53 14.94
C SER A 169 13.33 6.13 16.33
N GLY A 170 13.06 5.37 17.40
CA GLY A 170 13.41 5.75 18.77
C GLY A 170 14.92 5.76 19.05
N HIS A 171 15.69 5.01 18.26
CA HIS A 171 17.16 4.98 18.34
C HIS A 171 17.84 5.96 17.39
N THR A 172 17.19 6.34 16.29
CA THR A 172 17.69 7.34 15.33
C THR A 172 17.36 8.78 15.75
N ALA A 173 16.45 8.97 16.71
CA ALA A 173 16.22 10.26 17.35
C ALA A 173 17.29 10.60 18.41
N GLN A 174 18.54 10.22 18.17
CA GLN A 174 19.66 10.77 18.90
C GLN A 174 19.74 12.25 18.52
N GLU A 175 19.42 13.07 19.53
CA GLU A 175 19.62 14.51 19.67
C GLU A 175 20.99 15.01 19.12
N PRO A 176 21.08 16.31 18.78
CA PRO A 176 22.08 16.93 17.90
C PRO A 176 23.55 16.76 18.32
#